data_AF-A0A9E5G0T1-F1
#
_entry.id   AF-A0A9E5G0T1-F1
#
_cell.length_a   1.000
_cell.length_b   1.000
_cell.length_c   1.000
_cell.angle_alpha   90.00
_cell.angle_beta   90.00
_cell.angle_gamma   90.00
#
_symmetry.space_group_name_H-M   'P 1'
#
loop_
_entity.id
_entity.type
_entity.pdbx_description
1 polymer ?
#
loop_
_entity_poly.entity_id
_entity_poly.type
_entity_poly.pdbx_seq_one_letter_code
_entity_poly.pdbx_strand_id
1 'polypeptide(L)' 'TDDIQLYTLYTNIVATAPRIGDFDGNGIVNGGDLGILLALWGPISCGSRYDLNNDCVIDGGDLGIFLADWG' A
#
# COMPACT_ATOMS: atom_id res chain seq x y z
N THR A 1 32.70 15.00 12.74
CA THR A 1 32.46 13.57 12.45
C THR A 1 31.19 13.04 13.11
N ASP A 2 30.18 13.90 13.34
CA ASP A 2 28.88 13.48 13.92
C ASP A 2 27.69 13.73 12.98
N ASP A 3 27.92 14.26 11.77
CA ASP A 3 26.82 14.68 10.87
C ASP A 3 26.26 13.54 10.00
N ILE A 4 26.91 12.38 9.96
CA ILE A 4 26.44 11.22 9.17
C ILE A 4 25.35 10.43 9.94
N GLN A 5 25.30 10.53 11.27
CA GLN A 5 24.34 9.78 12.10
C GLN A 5 22.96 10.45 12.18
N LEU A 6 22.86 11.74 11.83
CA LEU A 6 21.59 12.47 11.78
C LEU A 6 20.81 12.15 10.50
N TYR A 7 21.48 12.06 9.34
CA TYR A 7 20.82 11.86 8.06
C TYR A 7 20.19 10.46 7.90
N THR A 8 20.82 9.41 8.44
CA THR A 8 20.29 8.04 8.45
C THR A 8 19.11 7.83 9.41
N LEU A 9 18.90 8.73 10.37
CA LEU A 9 17.77 8.66 11.30
C LEU A 9 16.49 9.29 10.70
N TYR A 10 16.63 10.34 9.87
CA TYR A 10 15.49 10.98 9.21
C TYR A 10 14.92 10.19 8.03
N THR A 11 15.70 9.32 7.38
CA THR A 11 15.20 8.45 6.30
C THR A 11 14.31 7.31 6.80
N ASN A 12 14.28 7.04 8.12
CA ASN A 12 13.55 5.91 8.70
C ASN A 12 12.31 6.31 9.52
N ILE A 13 12.08 7.60 9.79
CA ILE A 13 11.02 8.08 10.70
C ILE A 13 9.89 8.83 9.98
N VAL A 14 10.05 9.22 8.71
CA VAL A 14 8.92 9.73 7.92
C VAL A 14 8.10 8.53 7.46
N ALA A 15 7.33 7.93 8.37
CA ALA A 15 6.17 7.14 7.99
C ALA A 15 5.27 8.08 7.18
N THR A 16 5.34 7.95 5.86
CA THR A 16 4.52 8.71 4.94
C THR A 16 3.06 8.50 5.32
N ALA A 17 2.23 9.53 5.22
CA ALA A 17 0.81 9.43 5.55
C ALA A 17 0.20 8.19 4.87
N PRO A 18 -0.70 7.45 5.55
CA PRO A 18 -1.28 6.24 4.99
C PRO A 18 -1.87 6.52 3.60
N ARG A 19 -1.34 5.86 2.56
CA ARG A 19 -1.90 5.89 1.21
C ARG A 19 -2.80 4.67 1.00
N ILE A 20 -3.93 4.87 0.34
CA ILE A 20 -4.80 3.75 0.00
C ILE A 20 -4.06 2.93 -1.06
N GLY A 21 -3.94 1.62 -0.85
CA GLY A 21 -3.18 0.76 -1.75
C GLY A 21 -1.67 0.67 -1.46
N ASP A 22 -1.11 1.40 -0.48
CA ASP A 22 0.26 1.16 0.01
C ASP A 22 0.24 -0.03 0.97
N PHE A 23 0.38 -1.21 0.39
CA PHE A 23 0.19 -2.47 1.06
C PHE A 23 1.44 -2.96 1.76
N ASP A 24 2.63 -2.64 1.24
CA ASP A 24 3.90 -2.97 1.87
C ASP A 24 4.42 -1.89 2.85
N GLY A 25 3.79 -0.72 2.86
CA GLY A 25 4.09 0.38 3.79
C GLY A 25 5.36 1.15 3.44
N ASN A 26 5.84 1.05 2.20
CA ASN A 26 7.05 1.74 1.73
C ASN A 26 6.81 3.22 1.39
N GLY A 27 5.55 3.66 1.41
CA GLY A 27 5.15 5.03 1.18
C GLY A 27 4.88 5.40 -0.28
N ILE A 28 4.76 4.46 -1.21
CA ILE A 28 4.43 4.69 -2.61
C ILE A 28 3.58 3.53 -3.13
N VAL A 29 2.49 3.82 -3.85
CA VAL A 29 1.67 2.78 -4.49
C VAL A 29 2.28 2.42 -5.83
N ASN A 30 2.86 1.23 -5.93
CA ASN A 30 3.55 0.79 -7.14
C ASN A 30 3.35 -0.71 -7.45
N GLY A 31 4.23 -1.26 -8.31
CA GLY A 31 4.17 -2.66 -8.71
C GLY A 31 4.32 -3.67 -7.56
N GLY A 32 4.98 -3.30 -6.46
CA GLY A 32 5.09 -4.12 -5.25
C GLY A 32 3.71 -4.34 -4.62
N ASP A 33 2.97 -3.26 -4.42
CA ASP A 33 1.62 -3.32 -3.86
C ASP A 33 0.63 -4.00 -4.80
N LEU A 34 0.76 -3.77 -6.11
CA LEU A 34 -0.03 -4.49 -7.11
C LEU A 34 0.20 -6.00 -7.01
N GLY A 35 1.45 -6.43 -6.79
CA GLY A 35 1.77 -7.84 -6.55
C GLY A 35 1.03 -8.42 -5.34
N ILE A 36 0.91 -7.64 -4.26
CA ILE A 36 0.15 -8.03 -3.07
C ILE A 36 -1.35 -8.12 -3.37
N LEU A 37 -1.93 -7.13 -4.06
CA LEU A 37 -3.34 -7.14 -4.45
C LEU A 37 -3.69 -8.37 -5.29
N LEU A 38 -2.87 -8.65 -6.32
CA LEU A 38 -3.08 -9.80 -7.21
C LEU A 38 -2.86 -11.15 -6.52
N ALA A 39 -1.99 -11.23 -5.51
CA ALA A 39 -1.79 -12.44 -4.73
C ALA A 39 -3.02 -12.81 -3.87
N LEU A 40 -3.87 -11.82 -3.57
CA LEU A 40 -5.08 -11.98 -2.77
C LEU A 40 -6.37 -11.99 -3.60
N TRP A 41 -6.25 -12.00 -4.94
CA TRP A 41 -7.38 -11.94 -5.85
C TRP A 41 -8.43 -13.02 -5.56
N GLY A 42 -9.69 -12.59 -5.45
CA GLY A 42 -10.83 -13.45 -5.18
C GLY A 42 -11.55 -13.15 -3.87
N PRO A 43 -12.46 -14.04 -3.43
CA PRO A 43 -13.31 -13.81 -2.27
C PRO A 43 -12.53 -13.76 -0.96
N ILE A 44 -12.98 -12.92 -0.03
CA ILE A 44 -12.36 -12.77 1.28
C ILE A 44 -13.41 -12.60 2.40
N SER A 45 -12.97 -12.57 3.66
CA SER A 45 -13.79 -12.06 4.75
C SER A 45 -13.89 -10.53 4.68
N CYS A 46 -15.11 -10.00 4.71
CA CYS A 46 -15.36 -8.55 4.66
C CYS A 46 -14.52 -7.76 5.69
N GLY A 47 -14.10 -6.54 5.33
CA GLY A 47 -13.32 -5.65 6.21
C GLY A 47 -11.80 -5.84 6.15
N SER A 48 -11.30 -6.57 5.15
CA SER A 48 -9.87 -6.57 4.83
C SER A 48 -9.43 -5.21 4.31
N ARG A 49 -8.20 -4.81 4.64
CA ARG A 49 -7.56 -3.61 4.08
C ARG A 49 -7.31 -3.66 2.57
N TYR A 50 -7.41 -4.85 1.97
CA TYR A 50 -7.15 -5.08 0.54
C TYR A 50 -8.42 -5.03 -0.32
N ASP A 51 -9.60 -5.09 0.33
CA ASP A 51 -10.92 -4.90 -0.27
C ASP A 51 -11.27 -3.41 -0.13
N LEU A 52 -10.99 -2.66 -1.20
CA LEU A 52 -11.03 -1.20 -1.23
C LEU A 52 -12.45 -0.69 -1.49
N ASN A 53 -13.30 -1.48 -2.15
CA ASN A 53 -14.69 -1.12 -2.42
C ASN A 53 -15.69 -1.66 -1.37
N ASN A 54 -15.23 -2.52 -0.45
CA ASN A 54 -15.98 -3.18 0.63
C ASN A 54 -17.09 -4.13 0.13
N ASP A 55 -16.87 -4.86 -0.96
CA ASP A 55 -17.82 -5.86 -1.49
C ASP A 55 -17.48 -7.31 -1.10
N CYS A 56 -16.45 -7.49 -0.27
CA CYS A 56 -15.94 -8.77 0.23
C CYS A 56 -15.27 -9.65 -0.84
N VAL A 57 -14.87 -9.08 -1.98
CA VAL A 57 -14.08 -9.69 -3.04
C VAL A 57 -12.90 -8.76 -3.34
N ILE A 58 -11.75 -9.31 -3.70
CA ILE A 58 -10.64 -8.55 -4.26
C ILE A 58 -10.65 -8.80 -5.76
N ASP A 59 -11.10 -7.83 -6.55
CA ASP A 59 -11.22 -7.95 -8.00
C ASP A 59 -10.88 -6.66 -8.79
N GLY A 60 -11.44 -6.55 -10.00
CA GLY A 60 -11.23 -5.38 -10.86
C GLY A 60 -11.75 -4.06 -10.27
N GLY A 61 -12.74 -4.12 -9.36
CA GLY A 61 -13.24 -2.96 -8.63
C GLY A 61 -12.16 -2.36 -7.72
N ASP A 62 -11.50 -3.20 -6.93
CA ASP A 62 -10.40 -2.79 -6.05
C ASP A 62 -9.19 -2.33 -6.85
N LEU A 63 -8.86 -3.05 -7.93
CA LEU A 63 -7.80 -2.63 -8.83
C LEU A 63 -8.05 -1.24 -9.42
N GLY A 64 -9.30 -0.91 -9.74
CA GLY A 64 -9.68 0.43 -10.22
C GLY A 64 -9.41 1.53 -9.18
N ILE A 65 -9.75 1.28 -7.92
CA ILE A 65 -9.46 2.20 -6.81
C ILE A 65 -7.96 2.30 -6.56
N PHE A 66 -7.27 1.16 -6.53
CA PHE A 66 -5.82 1.07 -6.35
C PHE A 66 -5.06 1.89 -7.39
N LEU A 67 -5.44 1.80 -8.67
CA LEU A 67 -4.78 2.54 -9.76
C LEU A 67 -5.03 4.06 -9.71
N ALA A 68 -6.07 4.51 -8.99
CA ALA A 68 -6.30 5.94 -8.78
C ALA A 68 -5.24 6.58 -7.87
N ASP A 69 -4.62 5.79 -6.99
CA ASP A 69 -3.56 6.21 -6.06
C ASP A 69 -2.15 5.85 -6.59
N TRP A 70 -2.02 5.35 -7.81
CA TRP A 70 -0.72 4.97 -8.39
C TRP A 70 0.25 6.16 -8.49
N GLY A 71 1.46 6.00 -7.93
CA GLY A 71 2.54 7.00 -8.01
C GLY A 71 3.06 7.48 -6.67
#